data_AF-A0A4R6B3Z5-F1
#
_entry.id   AF-A0A4R6B3Z5-F1
#
_cell.length_a   1.000
_cell.length_b   1.000
_cell.length_c   1.000
_cell.angle_alpha   90.00
_cell.angle_beta   90.00
_cell.angle_gamma   90.00
#
_symmetry.space_group_name_H-M   'P 1'
#
loop_
_entity.id
_entity.type
_entity.pdbx_description
1 polymer ?
#
loop_
_entity_poly.entity_id
_entity_poly.type
_entity_poly.pdbx_seq_one_letter_code
_entity_poly.pdbx_strand_id
1 'polypeptide(L)'
;MNPLIGIAVNLLPDLAKRLTGGAKPETTDLVLSVVREVLKTDDPEEARLRVQDAELTAELRVKLAEIDAAQKAQEDAAEQAQRQNELDQIRARLDAEAAKRDAEFRELTARVSDRQDARSTFEGLAKESSPFAWGPVVVSVIVSAGFFITLIFLIRGGFEAAATDPVVFQVVNIAVGALTAGFATVVSFWLGSSDGSRRKDLSAAHAQTAAVALQRENAEATRRIVSEQTRQTAELLDKVTRQPAPVAPTQQIAQTQAVASEQPGKDALQFTRSLETIFKHEGGYVDHPDDPGGATNMGITHKTLAAWRGNPVTRDDVRNMSREEAGEIYRANYWNALSCDALPSGVDLVVFDFGVNAGVSRAAKLLQRIVHVEQDGQVGPITVGAAKAIDAEHIVSSFSDGRMEHYRSLRIWDTFKNGWTRRTKETREAALAMIRA
;
A
#
# COMPACT_ATOMS: atom_id res chain seq x y z
N MET A 1 -52.00 3.02 10.13
CA MET A 1 -51.43 3.08 8.77
C MET A 1 -52.60 3.25 7.81
N ASN A 2 -52.59 4.23 6.90
CA ASN A 2 -53.69 4.43 5.96
C ASN A 2 -53.85 3.13 5.11
N PRO A 3 -55.07 2.58 4.97
CA PRO A 3 -55.28 1.31 4.28
C PRO A 3 -54.84 1.32 2.81
N LEU A 4 -54.82 2.48 2.14
CA LEU A 4 -54.27 2.64 0.78
C LEU A 4 -52.74 2.50 0.75
N ILE A 5 -52.04 2.88 1.82
CA ILE A 5 -50.59 2.63 1.98
C ILE A 5 -50.33 1.14 2.11
N GLY A 6 -51.21 0.41 2.80
CA GLY A 6 -51.12 -1.05 2.92
C GLY A 6 -51.18 -1.75 1.56
N ILE A 7 -51.94 -1.22 0.61
CA ILE A 7 -52.02 -1.73 -0.77
C ILE A 7 -50.70 -1.46 -1.51
N ALA A 8 -50.15 -0.25 -1.43
CA ALA A 8 -48.86 0.10 -2.03
C ALA A 8 -47.70 -0.75 -1.48
N VAL A 9 -47.66 -0.96 -0.16
CA VAL A 9 -46.67 -1.80 0.51
C VAL A 9 -46.80 -3.28 0.12
N ASN A 10 -48.01 -3.78 -0.07
CA ASN A 10 -48.20 -5.17 -0.51
C ASN A 10 -47.72 -5.39 -1.96
N LEU A 11 -47.83 -4.37 -2.80
CA LEU A 11 -47.36 -4.41 -4.19
C LEU A 11 -45.86 -4.22 -4.33
N LEU A 12 -45.24 -3.43 -3.43
CA LEU A 12 -43.82 -3.17 -3.33
C LEU A 12 -43.37 -3.27 -1.86
N PRO A 13 -43.02 -4.48 -1.39
CA PRO A 13 -42.65 -4.71 0.02
C PRO A 13 -41.46 -3.88 0.51
N ASP A 14 -40.53 -3.53 -0.38
CA ASP A 14 -39.36 -2.72 -0.03
C ASP A 14 -39.74 -1.27 0.36
N LEU A 15 -40.87 -0.78 -0.14
CA LEU A 15 -41.47 0.50 0.24
C LEU A 15 -41.85 0.53 1.73
N ALA A 16 -42.16 -0.64 2.32
CA ALA A 16 -42.54 -0.76 3.73
C ALA A 16 -41.45 -0.23 4.64
N LYS A 17 -40.20 -0.65 4.43
CA LYS A 17 -39.05 -0.29 5.26
C LYS A 17 -38.85 1.22 5.32
N ARG A 18 -39.03 1.90 4.18
CA ARG A 18 -38.87 3.36 4.07
C ARG A 18 -40.02 4.09 4.75
N LEU A 19 -41.25 3.67 4.52
CA LEU A 19 -42.44 4.30 5.12
C LEU A 19 -42.53 4.10 6.64
N THR A 20 -41.98 2.99 7.17
CA THR A 20 -41.95 2.73 8.62
C THR A 20 -40.69 3.29 9.32
N GLY A 21 -39.60 3.51 8.58
CA GLY A 21 -38.28 3.87 9.10
C GLY A 21 -38.03 5.38 9.30
N GLY A 22 -39.08 6.19 9.36
CA GLY A 22 -38.96 7.66 9.48
C GLY A 22 -39.08 8.43 8.16
N ALA A 23 -39.84 7.89 7.19
CA ALA A 23 -40.18 8.62 5.97
C ALA A 23 -40.68 10.04 6.27
N LYS A 24 -40.21 11.00 5.47
CA LYS A 24 -40.73 12.37 5.51
C LYS A 24 -42.24 12.34 5.21
N PRO A 25 -43.05 13.19 5.87
CA PRO A 25 -44.50 13.27 5.63
C PRO A 25 -44.85 13.38 4.13
N GLU A 26 -44.04 14.15 3.40
CA GLU A 26 -44.14 14.36 1.95
C GLU A 26 -44.10 13.06 1.13
N THR A 27 -43.26 12.08 1.51
CA THR A 27 -43.15 10.80 0.80
C THR A 27 -44.39 9.94 1.03
N THR A 28 -44.98 10.02 2.22
CA THR A 28 -46.23 9.31 2.55
C THR A 28 -47.40 9.89 1.77
N ASP A 29 -47.46 11.21 1.66
CA ASP A 29 -48.48 11.93 0.90
C ASP A 29 -48.36 11.68 -0.62
N LEU A 30 -47.13 11.55 -1.13
CA LEU A 30 -46.86 11.23 -2.53
C LEU A 30 -47.26 9.79 -2.89
N VAL A 31 -47.01 8.83 -2.01
CA VAL A 31 -47.48 7.44 -2.20
C VAL A 31 -49.01 7.39 -2.19
N LEU A 32 -49.66 8.15 -1.30
CA LEU A 32 -51.12 8.24 -1.24
C LEU A 32 -51.72 8.89 -2.49
N SER A 33 -51.10 9.95 -3.02
CA SER A 33 -51.58 10.62 -4.24
C SER A 33 -51.48 9.70 -5.46
N VAL A 34 -50.38 8.97 -5.62
CA VAL A 34 -50.19 8.01 -6.73
C VAL A 34 -51.18 6.86 -6.65
N VAL A 35 -51.43 6.30 -5.47
CA VAL A 35 -52.43 5.22 -5.29
C VAL A 35 -53.84 5.71 -5.68
N ARG A 36 -54.21 6.93 -5.28
CA ARG A 36 -55.50 7.54 -5.64
C ARG A 36 -55.62 7.87 -7.11
N GLU A 37 -54.54 8.36 -7.73
CA GLU A 37 -54.49 8.74 -9.13
C GLU A 37 -54.67 7.52 -10.05
N VAL A 38 -53.92 6.45 -9.79
CA VAL A 38 -53.95 5.23 -10.62
C VAL A 38 -55.24 4.45 -10.37
N LEU A 39 -55.62 4.25 -9.11
CA LEU A 39 -56.81 3.46 -8.78
C LEU A 39 -58.12 4.25 -8.92
N LYS A 40 -58.07 5.59 -9.08
CA LYS A 40 -59.23 6.49 -9.24
C LYS A 40 -60.31 6.31 -8.16
N THR A 41 -59.92 5.97 -6.94
CA THR A 41 -60.82 5.80 -5.80
C THR A 41 -60.13 6.17 -4.51
N ASP A 42 -60.92 6.66 -3.57
CA ASP A 42 -60.52 6.90 -2.19
C ASP A 42 -60.99 5.78 -1.25
N ASP A 43 -61.82 4.86 -1.74
CA ASP A 43 -62.35 3.72 -0.98
C ASP A 43 -61.33 2.55 -0.98
N PRO A 44 -60.84 2.12 0.19
CA PRO A 44 -59.87 1.03 0.30
C PRO A 44 -60.36 -0.33 -0.19
N GLU A 45 -61.66 -0.62 -0.09
CA GLU A 45 -62.21 -1.91 -0.56
C GLU A 45 -62.34 -1.93 -2.09
N GLU A 46 -62.74 -0.79 -2.68
CA GLU A 46 -62.75 -0.62 -4.13
C GLU A 46 -61.34 -0.60 -4.73
N ALA A 47 -60.39 0.01 -4.02
CA ALA A 47 -58.97 -0.01 -4.40
C ALA A 47 -58.42 -1.45 -4.47
N ARG A 48 -58.80 -2.33 -3.53
CA ARG A 48 -58.39 -3.75 -3.54
C ARG A 48 -58.96 -4.53 -4.73
N LEU A 49 -60.16 -4.18 -5.18
CA LEU A 49 -60.77 -4.77 -6.37
C LEU A 49 -60.06 -4.29 -7.64
N ARG A 50 -59.75 -3.00 -7.74
CA ARG A 50 -59.07 -2.42 -8.92
C ARG A 50 -57.62 -2.86 -9.08
N VAL A 51 -56.95 -3.23 -7.98
CA VAL A 51 -55.60 -3.83 -7.97
C VAL A 51 -55.59 -5.29 -8.45
N GLN A 52 -56.76 -5.89 -8.74
CA GLN A 52 -56.80 -7.18 -9.44
C GLN A 52 -56.65 -7.03 -10.96
N ASP A 53 -56.84 -5.81 -11.47
CA ASP A 53 -56.57 -5.48 -12.87
C ASP A 53 -55.06 -5.45 -13.11
N ALA A 54 -54.61 -6.23 -14.09
CA ALA A 54 -53.20 -6.36 -14.43
C ALA A 54 -52.57 -5.07 -14.95
N GLU A 55 -53.34 -4.23 -15.66
CA GLU A 55 -52.86 -3.00 -16.27
C GLU A 55 -52.66 -1.90 -15.20
N LEU A 56 -53.68 -1.68 -14.36
CA LEU A 56 -53.60 -0.73 -13.24
C LEU A 56 -52.54 -1.12 -12.23
N THR A 57 -52.34 -2.43 -11.99
CA THR A 57 -51.30 -2.93 -11.08
C THR A 57 -49.89 -2.72 -11.63
N ALA A 58 -49.70 -2.89 -12.93
CA ALA A 58 -48.43 -2.62 -13.58
C ALA A 58 -48.10 -1.12 -13.53
N GLU A 59 -49.07 -0.26 -13.84
CA GLU A 59 -48.90 1.21 -13.77
C GLU A 59 -48.58 1.65 -12.34
N LEU A 60 -49.33 1.16 -11.34
CA LEU A 60 -49.11 1.50 -9.94
C LEU A 60 -47.74 1.04 -9.45
N ARG A 61 -47.28 -0.15 -9.85
CA ARG A 61 -45.94 -0.65 -9.51
C ARG A 61 -44.83 0.20 -10.09
N VAL A 62 -44.96 0.64 -11.34
CA VAL A 62 -43.94 1.50 -11.98
C VAL A 62 -43.85 2.83 -11.24
N LYS A 63 -44.98 3.52 -11.01
CA LYS A 63 -44.96 4.82 -10.31
C LYS A 63 -44.45 4.72 -8.88
N LEU A 64 -44.79 3.65 -8.15
CA LEU A 64 -44.27 3.43 -6.79
C LEU A 64 -42.77 3.11 -6.80
N ALA A 65 -42.27 2.37 -7.79
CA ALA A 65 -40.84 2.08 -7.95
C ALA A 65 -40.03 3.34 -8.31
N GLU A 66 -40.60 4.25 -9.10
CA GLU A 66 -39.97 5.56 -9.39
C GLU A 66 -39.80 6.41 -8.13
N ILE A 67 -40.81 6.42 -7.25
CA ILE A 67 -40.72 7.12 -5.95
C ILE A 67 -39.62 6.50 -5.08
N ASP A 68 -39.58 5.16 -4.98
CA ASP A 68 -38.57 4.46 -4.18
C ASP A 68 -37.14 4.72 -4.71
N ALA A 69 -36.95 4.65 -6.03
CA ALA A 69 -35.68 4.93 -6.68
C ALA A 69 -35.23 6.39 -6.49
N ALA A 70 -36.16 7.35 -6.60
CA ALA A 70 -35.85 8.76 -6.39
C ALA A 70 -35.43 9.07 -4.95
N GLN A 71 -36.09 8.45 -3.95
CA GLN A 71 -35.71 8.59 -2.55
C GLN A 71 -34.33 7.97 -2.28
N LYS A 72 -34.06 6.78 -2.82
CA LYS A 72 -32.76 6.12 -2.70
C LYS A 72 -31.64 6.98 -3.29
N ALA A 73 -31.85 7.55 -4.47
CA ALA A 73 -30.87 8.41 -5.12
C ALA A 73 -30.57 9.68 -4.29
N GLN A 74 -31.56 10.25 -3.61
CA GLN A 74 -31.35 11.40 -2.71
C GLN A 74 -30.56 11.01 -1.45
N GLU A 75 -30.84 9.87 -0.85
CA GLU A 75 -30.11 9.36 0.32
C GLU A 75 -28.64 9.07 -0.04
N ASP A 76 -28.41 8.36 -1.13
CA ASP A 76 -27.06 8.02 -1.62
C ASP A 76 -26.26 9.30 -1.93
N ALA A 77 -26.90 10.31 -2.54
CA ALA A 77 -26.28 11.61 -2.80
C ALA A 77 -25.94 12.38 -1.52
N ALA A 78 -26.81 12.32 -0.51
CA ALA A 78 -26.56 12.96 0.79
C ALA A 78 -25.41 12.29 1.55
N GLU A 79 -25.34 10.96 1.53
CA GLU A 79 -24.24 10.20 2.13
C GLU A 79 -22.91 10.48 1.43
N GLN A 80 -22.91 10.54 0.10
CA GLN A 80 -21.72 10.91 -0.68
C GLN A 80 -21.24 12.32 -0.37
N ALA A 81 -22.16 13.29 -0.24
CA ALA A 81 -21.82 14.66 0.14
C ALA A 81 -21.21 14.74 1.55
N GLN A 82 -21.74 13.97 2.52
CA GLN A 82 -21.16 13.88 3.86
C GLN A 82 -19.76 13.27 3.84
N ARG A 83 -19.59 12.16 3.12
CA ARG A 83 -18.29 11.50 2.97
C ARG A 83 -17.26 12.41 2.30
N GLN A 84 -17.68 13.19 1.32
CA GLN A 84 -16.80 14.17 0.66
C GLN A 84 -16.37 15.28 1.63
N ASN A 85 -17.31 15.82 2.42
CA ASN A 85 -16.99 16.82 3.44
C ASN A 85 -16.02 16.27 4.51
N GLU A 86 -16.18 15.02 4.91
CA GLU A 86 -15.27 14.36 5.86
C GLU A 86 -13.85 14.21 5.29
N LEU A 87 -13.73 13.79 4.02
CA LEU A 87 -12.44 13.71 3.32
C LEU A 87 -11.76 15.07 3.22
N ASP A 88 -12.52 16.13 2.92
CA ASP A 88 -11.98 17.49 2.83
C ASP A 88 -11.50 17.99 4.20
N GLN A 89 -12.20 17.65 5.29
CA GLN A 89 -11.75 17.96 6.66
C GLN A 89 -10.47 17.21 7.03
N ILE A 90 -10.38 15.92 6.70
CA ILE A 90 -9.18 15.12 6.95
C ILE A 90 -7.99 15.69 6.18
N ARG A 91 -8.19 16.04 4.90
CA ARG A 91 -7.15 16.64 4.06
C ARG A 91 -6.66 17.96 4.63
N ALA A 92 -7.57 18.84 5.05
CA ALA A 92 -7.20 20.11 5.67
C ALA A 92 -6.41 19.92 6.98
N ARG A 93 -6.73 18.90 7.79
CA ARG A 93 -5.95 18.57 9.00
C ARG A 93 -4.55 18.08 8.66
N LEU A 94 -4.43 17.18 7.70
CA LEU A 94 -3.14 16.65 7.24
C LEU A 94 -2.24 17.77 6.69
N ASP A 95 -2.80 18.68 5.91
CA ASP A 95 -2.07 19.83 5.36
C ASP A 95 -1.60 20.78 6.48
N ALA A 96 -2.43 21.03 7.50
CA ALA A 96 -2.05 21.84 8.66
C ALA A 96 -0.95 21.18 9.49
N GLU A 97 -1.01 19.86 9.70
CA GLU A 97 0.03 19.10 10.39
C GLU A 97 1.34 19.06 9.60
N ALA A 98 1.27 18.92 8.28
CA ALA A 98 2.44 18.99 7.41
C ALA A 98 3.11 20.38 7.50
N ALA A 99 2.33 21.45 7.41
CA ALA A 99 2.84 22.82 7.56
C ALA A 99 3.49 23.06 8.94
N LYS A 100 2.94 22.46 10.00
CA LYS A 100 3.51 22.53 11.35
C LYS A 100 4.85 21.78 11.43
N ARG A 101 4.92 20.55 10.89
CA ARG A 101 6.17 19.77 10.83
C ARG A 101 7.25 20.48 10.03
N ASP A 102 6.89 21.12 8.92
CA ASP A 102 7.83 21.91 8.10
C ASP A 102 8.34 23.16 8.84
N ALA A 103 7.52 23.79 9.68
CA ALA A 103 7.95 24.89 10.53
C ALA A 103 8.90 24.40 11.64
N GLU A 104 8.56 23.30 12.32
CA GLU A 104 9.40 22.68 13.35
C GLU A 104 10.74 22.22 12.77
N PHE A 105 10.74 21.62 11.58
CA PHE A 105 11.96 21.18 10.90
C PHE A 105 12.84 22.36 10.48
N ARG A 106 12.26 23.45 9.99
CA ARG A 106 12.99 24.69 9.69
C ARG A 106 13.61 25.30 10.93
N GLU A 107 12.89 25.30 12.06
CA GLU A 107 13.43 25.76 13.33
C GLU A 107 14.58 24.87 13.84
N LEU A 108 14.41 23.54 13.76
CA LEU A 108 15.47 22.59 14.10
C LEU A 108 16.71 22.81 13.23
N THR A 109 16.51 22.97 11.92
CA THR A 109 17.59 23.21 10.96
C THR A 109 18.30 24.53 11.25
N ALA A 110 17.57 25.59 11.60
CA ALA A 110 18.16 26.85 12.01
C ALA A 110 18.99 26.71 13.31
N ARG A 111 18.49 25.99 14.31
CA ARG A 111 19.23 25.71 15.56
C ARG A 111 20.46 24.82 15.36
N VAL A 112 20.38 23.88 14.42
CA VAL A 112 21.51 22.99 14.07
C VAL A 112 22.55 23.75 13.24
N SER A 113 22.12 24.61 12.31
CA SER A 113 23.00 25.48 11.52
C SER A 113 23.76 26.49 12.38
N ASP A 114 23.15 27.00 13.44
CA ASP A 114 23.81 27.93 14.38
C ASP A 114 24.83 27.21 15.30
N ARG A 115 24.71 25.88 15.46
CA ARG A 115 25.60 25.06 16.30
C ARG A 115 26.61 24.22 15.53
N GLN A 116 26.56 24.20 14.20
CA GLN A 116 27.44 23.37 13.36
C GLN A 116 28.42 24.20 12.54
N ASP A 117 29.26 24.98 13.21
CA ASP A 117 30.55 25.31 12.64
C ASP A 117 31.66 24.90 13.62
N ALA A 118 32.25 23.73 13.37
CA ALA A 118 33.39 23.27 14.16
C ALA A 118 34.52 24.32 14.14
N ARG A 119 34.65 25.08 13.04
CA ARG A 119 35.64 26.14 12.86
C ARG A 119 35.40 27.35 13.77
N SER A 120 34.15 27.76 13.99
CA SER A 120 33.83 28.89 14.89
C SER A 120 34.10 28.55 16.36
N THR A 121 33.90 27.27 16.73
CA THR A 121 34.23 26.75 18.07
C THR A 121 35.75 26.78 18.31
N PHE A 122 36.56 26.45 17.30
CA PHE A 122 38.03 26.56 17.39
C PHE A 122 38.55 28.00 17.28
N GLU A 123 37.86 28.88 16.55
CA GLU A 123 38.20 30.32 16.50
C GLU A 123 38.05 30.97 17.88
N GLY A 124 37.05 30.56 18.67
CA GLY A 124 36.91 30.95 20.08
C GLY A 124 38.08 30.48 20.94
N LEU A 125 38.48 29.21 20.82
CA LEU A 125 39.60 28.64 21.58
C LEU A 125 40.97 29.20 21.18
N ALA A 126 41.16 29.58 19.90
CA ALA A 126 42.37 30.22 19.41
C ALA A 126 42.53 31.65 19.94
N LYS A 127 41.43 32.39 20.11
CA LYS A 127 41.43 33.71 20.76
C LYS A 127 41.80 33.65 22.24
N GLU A 128 41.50 32.55 22.92
CA GLU A 128 41.85 32.32 24.33
C GLU A 128 43.29 31.83 24.56
N SER A 129 44.13 31.73 23.51
CA SER A 129 45.53 31.21 23.59
C SER A 129 45.63 29.81 24.22
N SER A 130 44.58 29.00 24.08
CA SER A 130 44.53 27.65 24.64
C SER A 130 45.37 26.67 23.81
N PRO A 131 46.22 25.81 24.42
CA PRO A 131 46.99 24.79 23.71
C PRO A 131 46.12 23.83 22.90
N PHE A 132 44.84 23.68 23.27
CA PHE A 132 43.87 22.83 22.59
C PHE A 132 43.46 23.35 21.21
N ALA A 133 43.69 24.63 20.91
CA ALA A 133 43.41 25.22 19.59
C ALA A 133 44.29 24.65 18.47
N TRP A 134 45.46 24.11 18.81
CA TRP A 134 46.37 23.47 17.86
C TRP A 134 46.03 22.00 17.56
N GLY A 135 45.11 21.39 18.32
CA GLY A 135 44.74 19.98 18.20
C GLY A 135 44.46 19.52 16.77
N PRO A 136 43.56 20.20 16.01
CA PRO A 136 43.25 19.82 14.63
C PRO A 136 44.45 19.92 13.69
N VAL A 137 45.30 20.95 13.84
CA VAL A 137 46.52 21.12 13.03
C VAL A 137 47.52 20.00 13.32
N VAL A 138 47.77 19.72 14.60
CA VAL A 138 48.70 18.66 15.03
C VAL A 138 48.24 17.29 14.54
N VAL A 139 46.96 16.95 14.72
CA VAL A 139 46.38 15.69 14.22
C VAL A 139 46.45 15.61 12.70
N SER A 140 46.14 16.71 11.99
CA SER A 140 46.22 16.76 10.51
C SER A 140 47.65 16.54 10.00
N VAL A 141 48.64 17.12 10.68
CA VAL A 141 50.07 16.96 10.35
C VAL A 141 50.51 15.52 10.60
N ILE A 142 50.15 14.92 11.74
CA ILE A 142 50.50 13.53 12.07
C ILE A 142 49.93 12.56 11.04
N VAL A 143 48.63 12.68 10.73
CA VAL A 143 47.94 11.78 9.79
C VAL A 143 48.49 11.96 8.37
N SER A 144 48.72 13.19 7.92
CA SER A 144 49.24 13.46 6.58
C SER A 144 50.70 13.01 6.44
N ALA A 145 51.55 13.31 7.42
CA ALA A 145 52.93 12.86 7.43
C ALA A 145 53.02 11.33 7.47
N GLY A 146 52.23 10.67 8.33
CA GLY A 146 52.16 9.21 8.41
C GLY A 146 51.74 8.57 7.08
N PHE A 147 50.75 9.15 6.39
CA PHE A 147 50.32 8.70 5.07
C PHE A 147 51.45 8.76 4.04
N PHE A 148 52.13 9.91 3.90
CA PHE A 148 53.22 10.06 2.92
C PHE A 148 54.46 9.24 3.28
N ILE A 149 54.81 9.12 4.56
CA ILE A 149 55.93 8.26 5.01
C ILE A 149 55.64 6.80 4.63
N THR A 150 54.42 6.33 4.88
CA THR A 150 54.01 4.96 4.56
C THR A 150 54.01 4.72 3.05
N LEU A 151 53.54 5.70 2.27
CA LEU A 151 53.57 5.64 0.81
C LEU A 151 55.01 5.60 0.27
N ILE A 152 55.91 6.43 0.80
CA ILE A 152 57.33 6.44 0.43
C ILE A 152 58.02 5.12 0.80
N PHE A 153 57.72 4.57 1.98
CA PHE A 153 58.24 3.28 2.42
C PHE A 153 57.81 2.14 1.48
N LEU A 154 56.55 2.12 1.05
CA LEU A 154 56.04 1.14 0.10
C LEU A 154 56.70 1.26 -1.28
N ILE A 155 56.91 2.49 -1.76
CA ILE A 155 57.53 2.75 -3.07
C ILE A 155 59.03 2.42 -3.08
N ARG A 156 59.76 2.60 -1.96
CA ARG A 156 61.22 2.44 -1.91
C ARG A 156 61.75 1.03 -1.62
N GLY A 157 60.87 0.04 -1.43
CA GLY A 157 61.29 -1.36 -1.22
C GLY A 157 60.48 -2.15 -0.18
N GLY A 158 59.53 -1.51 0.54
CA GLY A 158 58.65 -2.21 1.48
C GLY A 158 57.70 -3.22 0.81
N PHE A 159 57.42 -3.05 -0.48
CA PHE A 159 56.54 -3.94 -1.23
C PHE A 159 57.17 -5.31 -1.53
N GLU A 160 58.49 -5.40 -1.74
CA GLU A 160 59.16 -6.68 -2.00
C GLU A 160 59.17 -7.59 -0.77
N ALA A 161 59.43 -7.03 0.42
CA ALA A 161 59.38 -7.77 1.69
C ALA A 161 57.93 -8.18 2.07
N ALA A 162 56.94 -7.33 1.78
CA ALA A 162 55.54 -7.61 2.06
C ALA A 162 54.90 -8.60 1.05
N ALA A 163 55.39 -8.66 -0.19
CA ALA A 163 54.89 -9.60 -1.19
C ALA A 163 55.27 -11.07 -0.92
N THR A 164 56.31 -11.31 -0.12
CA THR A 164 56.77 -12.66 0.27
C THR A 164 56.03 -13.26 1.47
N ASP A 165 55.37 -12.46 2.30
CA ASP A 165 54.64 -12.94 3.49
C ASP A 165 53.17 -12.46 3.46
N PRO A 166 52.19 -13.39 3.29
CA PRO A 166 50.76 -13.06 3.22
C PRO A 166 50.22 -12.30 4.44
N VAL A 167 50.78 -12.52 5.64
CA VAL A 167 50.35 -11.84 6.87
C VAL A 167 50.84 -10.40 6.86
N VAL A 168 52.10 -10.18 6.46
CA VAL A 168 52.68 -8.85 6.32
C VAL A 168 51.95 -8.05 5.25
N PHE A 169 51.56 -8.68 4.14
CA PHE A 169 50.76 -8.05 3.08
C PHE A 169 49.39 -7.56 3.57
N GLN A 170 48.69 -8.37 4.37
CA GLN A 170 47.39 -7.98 4.94
C GLN A 170 47.52 -6.82 5.93
N VAL A 171 48.53 -6.85 6.81
CA VAL A 171 48.78 -5.76 7.77
C VAL A 171 49.08 -4.45 7.03
N VAL A 172 49.89 -4.50 5.97
CA VAL A 172 50.19 -3.34 5.13
C VAL A 172 48.94 -2.81 4.44
N ASN A 173 48.09 -3.66 3.86
CA ASN A 173 46.85 -3.22 3.20
C ASN A 173 45.86 -2.57 4.17
N ILE A 174 45.71 -3.12 5.38
CA ILE A 174 44.87 -2.53 6.42
C ILE A 174 45.42 -1.16 6.84
N ALA A 175 46.73 -1.05 7.04
CA ALA A 175 47.38 0.20 7.43
C ALA A 175 47.26 1.28 6.34
N VAL A 176 47.45 0.93 5.06
CA VAL A 176 47.27 1.84 3.92
C VAL A 176 45.81 2.28 3.79
N GLY A 177 44.85 1.35 3.96
CA GLY A 177 43.43 1.68 3.96
C GLY A 177 43.04 2.65 5.07
N ALA A 178 43.51 2.41 6.29
CA ALA A 178 43.26 3.29 7.44
C ALA A 178 43.88 4.68 7.27
N LEU A 179 45.13 4.76 6.76
CA LEU A 179 45.79 6.04 6.49
C LEU A 179 45.14 6.82 5.33
N THR A 180 44.64 6.13 4.30
CA THR A 180 43.91 6.76 3.19
C THR A 180 42.60 7.38 3.67
N ALA A 181 41.84 6.65 4.50
CA ALA A 181 40.61 7.17 5.11
C ALA A 181 40.89 8.35 6.07
N GLY A 182 41.95 8.25 6.87
CA GLY A 182 42.41 9.34 7.75
C GLY A 182 42.79 10.60 6.96
N PHE A 183 43.56 10.45 5.88
CA PHE A 183 43.96 11.56 5.01
C PHE A 183 42.75 12.21 4.31
N ALA A 184 41.81 11.42 3.78
CA ALA A 184 40.58 11.94 3.19
C ALA A 184 39.74 12.74 4.20
N THR A 185 39.71 12.30 5.46
CA THR A 185 39.02 13.01 6.56
C THR A 185 39.67 14.36 6.84
N VAL A 186 41.01 14.43 6.87
CA VAL A 186 41.77 15.69 7.02
C VAL A 186 41.51 16.63 5.86
N VAL A 187 41.57 16.16 4.62
CA VAL A 187 41.29 16.96 3.42
C VAL A 187 39.85 17.50 3.45
N SER A 188 38.88 16.68 3.83
CA SER A 188 37.48 17.10 3.99
C SER A 188 37.30 18.13 5.10
N PHE A 189 38.02 18.00 6.21
CA PHE A 189 37.98 18.96 7.32
C PHE A 189 38.48 20.36 6.89
N TRP A 190 39.55 20.44 6.09
CA TRP A 190 40.15 21.70 5.64
C TRP A 190 39.53 22.29 4.37
N LEU A 191 39.08 21.47 3.42
CA LEU A 191 38.52 21.93 2.14
C LEU A 191 36.97 21.96 2.11
N GLY A 192 36.29 21.31 3.06
CA GLY A 192 34.87 20.98 2.93
C GLY A 192 33.84 22.03 3.36
N SER A 193 34.20 23.23 3.83
CA SER A 193 33.26 24.01 4.66
C SER A 193 32.40 25.11 4.00
N SER A 194 32.28 25.27 2.68
CA SER A 194 31.34 26.32 2.20
C SER A 194 30.69 26.16 0.83
N ASP A 195 31.34 25.53 -0.14
CA ASP A 195 30.76 25.43 -1.50
C ASP A 195 30.19 24.03 -1.83
N GLY A 196 30.74 22.99 -1.21
CA GLY A 196 30.34 21.60 -1.48
C GLY A 196 28.93 21.25 -0.97
N SER A 197 28.53 21.77 0.19
CA SER A 197 27.20 21.53 0.77
C SER A 197 26.12 22.32 0.02
N ARG A 198 26.35 23.61 -0.24
CA ARG A 198 25.43 24.45 -1.00
C ARG A 198 25.17 23.90 -2.40
N ARG A 199 26.21 23.39 -3.07
CA ARG A 199 26.09 22.77 -4.39
C ARG A 199 25.34 21.44 -4.35
N LYS A 200 25.50 20.64 -3.28
CA LYS A 200 24.68 19.43 -3.06
C LYS A 200 23.22 19.78 -2.84
N ASP A 201 22.93 20.75 -1.99
CA ASP A 201 21.56 21.16 -1.67
C ASP A 201 20.86 21.80 -2.88
N LEU A 202 21.57 22.64 -3.65
CA LEU A 202 21.07 23.19 -4.92
C LEU A 202 20.86 22.11 -5.99
N SER A 203 21.77 21.14 -6.10
CA SER A 203 21.61 20.03 -7.05
C SER A 203 20.45 19.11 -6.67
N ALA A 204 20.21 18.90 -5.37
CA ALA A 204 19.06 18.15 -4.87
C ALA A 204 17.75 18.92 -5.11
N ALA A 205 17.73 20.23 -4.85
CA ALA A 205 16.58 21.08 -5.12
C ALA A 205 16.25 21.16 -6.62
N HIS A 206 17.27 21.25 -7.49
CA HIS A 206 17.10 21.24 -8.94
C HIS A 206 16.62 19.88 -9.46
N ALA A 207 17.15 18.78 -8.94
CA ALA A 207 16.69 17.43 -9.29
C ALA A 207 15.22 17.21 -8.86
N GLN A 208 14.85 17.71 -7.68
CA GLN A 208 13.50 17.58 -7.16
C GLN A 208 12.48 18.45 -7.90
N THR A 209 12.85 19.68 -8.29
CA THR A 209 12.00 20.53 -9.12
C THR A 209 11.85 19.99 -10.55
N ALA A 210 12.90 19.43 -11.14
CA ALA A 210 12.84 18.76 -12.43
C ALA A 210 11.96 17.50 -12.38
N ALA A 211 12.06 16.71 -11.30
CA ALA A 211 11.23 15.53 -11.10
C ALA A 211 9.74 15.89 -10.96
N VAL A 212 9.41 16.95 -10.21
CA VAL A 212 8.03 17.43 -10.06
C VAL A 212 7.46 17.96 -11.39
N ALA A 213 8.28 18.66 -12.19
CA ALA A 213 7.87 19.13 -13.52
C ALA A 213 7.57 17.96 -14.47
N LEU A 214 8.45 16.95 -14.51
CA LEU A 214 8.25 15.73 -15.30
C LEU A 214 7.01 14.95 -14.85
N GLN A 215 6.76 14.90 -13.54
CA GLN A 215 5.59 14.21 -12.98
C GLN A 215 4.28 14.93 -13.33
N ARG A 216 4.27 16.27 -13.40
CA ARG A 216 3.13 17.06 -13.89
C ARG A 216 2.88 16.81 -15.38
N GLU A 217 3.93 16.82 -16.20
CA GLU A 217 3.82 16.53 -17.64
C GLU A 217 3.27 15.12 -17.89
N ASN A 218 3.78 14.12 -17.18
CA ASN A 218 3.29 12.74 -17.26
C ASN A 218 1.83 12.60 -16.80
N ALA A 219 1.42 13.33 -15.75
CA ALA A 219 0.04 13.34 -15.26
C ALA A 219 -0.91 13.96 -16.29
N GLU A 220 -0.49 15.03 -16.97
CA GLU A 220 -1.26 15.67 -18.04
C GLU A 220 -1.35 14.77 -19.29
N ALA A 221 -0.25 14.11 -19.68
CA ALA A 221 -0.24 13.14 -20.77
C ALA A 221 -1.17 11.95 -20.48
N THR A 222 -1.15 11.44 -19.25
CA THR A 222 -2.03 10.34 -18.82
C THR A 222 -3.50 10.77 -18.84
N ARG A 223 -3.83 11.99 -18.37
CA ARG A 223 -5.20 12.53 -18.44
C ARG A 223 -5.69 12.63 -19.87
N ARG A 224 -4.84 13.05 -20.81
CA ARG A 224 -5.19 13.11 -22.25
C ARG A 224 -5.49 11.72 -22.80
N ILE A 225 -4.61 10.73 -22.55
CA ILE A 225 -4.81 9.36 -23.02
C ILE A 225 -6.12 8.76 -22.47
N VAL A 226 -6.38 8.92 -21.17
CA VAL A 226 -7.61 8.42 -20.53
C VAL A 226 -8.84 9.11 -21.11
N SER A 227 -8.79 10.43 -21.35
CA SER A 227 -9.90 11.16 -21.97
C SER A 227 -10.17 10.71 -23.42
N GLU A 228 -9.11 10.44 -24.19
CA GLU A 228 -9.20 9.96 -25.57
C GLU A 228 -9.78 8.53 -25.62
N GLN A 229 -9.31 7.64 -24.73
CA GLN A 229 -9.85 6.29 -24.57
C GLN A 229 -11.31 6.29 -24.12
N THR A 230 -11.68 7.19 -23.19
CA THR A 230 -13.06 7.34 -22.75
C THR A 230 -13.96 7.81 -23.90
N ARG A 231 -13.48 8.75 -24.75
CA ARG A 231 -14.21 9.17 -25.96
C ARG A 231 -14.36 8.04 -26.97
N GLN A 232 -13.28 7.31 -27.27
CA GLN A 232 -13.32 6.17 -28.19
C GLN A 232 -14.25 5.05 -27.70
N THR A 233 -14.26 4.80 -26.39
CA THR A 233 -15.16 3.81 -25.77
C THR A 233 -16.62 4.25 -25.87
N ALA A 234 -16.91 5.54 -25.65
CA ALA A 234 -18.24 6.09 -25.84
C ALA A 234 -18.72 6.03 -27.31
N GLU A 235 -17.83 6.30 -28.28
CA GLU A 235 -18.12 6.17 -29.71
C GLU A 235 -18.35 4.71 -30.14
N LEU A 236 -17.63 3.75 -29.55
CA LEU A 236 -17.84 2.32 -29.78
C LEU A 236 -19.18 1.85 -29.18
N LEU A 237 -19.52 2.31 -27.98
CA LEU A 237 -20.81 2.03 -27.35
C LEU A 237 -21.98 2.55 -28.20
N ASP A 238 -21.92 3.78 -28.68
CA ASP A 238 -22.94 4.36 -29.58
C ASP A 238 -23.08 3.57 -30.91
N LYS A 239 -21.98 3.07 -31.47
CA LYS A 239 -22.01 2.20 -32.68
C LYS A 239 -22.65 0.85 -32.41
N VAL A 240 -22.45 0.28 -31.21
CA VAL A 240 -23.07 -0.99 -30.80
C VAL A 240 -24.56 -0.81 -30.50
N THR A 241 -24.96 0.32 -29.90
CA THR A 241 -26.38 0.61 -29.60
C THR A 241 -27.23 0.90 -30.85
N ARG A 242 -26.60 1.27 -31.98
CA ARG A 242 -27.29 1.51 -33.26
C ARG A 242 -27.51 0.27 -34.12
N GLN A 243 -27.05 -0.90 -33.71
CA GLN A 243 -27.26 -2.15 -34.46
C GLN A 243 -28.65 -2.73 -34.10
N PRO A 244 -29.59 -2.88 -35.05
CA PRO A 244 -30.91 -3.40 -34.74
C PRO A 244 -30.82 -4.91 -34.44
N ALA A 245 -31.34 -5.31 -33.28
CA ALA A 245 -31.36 -6.69 -32.82
C ALA A 245 -32.26 -7.59 -33.70
N PRO A 246 -31.90 -8.86 -33.95
CA PRO A 246 -32.82 -9.86 -34.47
C PRO A 246 -33.77 -10.35 -33.36
N VAL A 247 -34.98 -10.73 -33.77
CA VAL A 247 -36.16 -10.93 -32.92
C VAL A 247 -36.29 -12.39 -32.42
N ALA A 248 -36.68 -12.52 -31.14
CA ALA A 248 -37.41 -13.62 -30.47
C ALA A 248 -36.66 -14.94 -30.10
N PRO A 249 -37.19 -15.79 -29.17
CA PRO A 249 -38.39 -15.66 -28.31
C PRO A 249 -38.18 -15.85 -26.79
N THR A 250 -39.12 -15.30 -26.02
CA THR A 250 -39.34 -15.48 -24.57
C THR A 250 -39.86 -16.89 -24.25
N GLN A 251 -39.24 -17.60 -23.29
CA GLN A 251 -39.93 -18.41 -22.27
C GLN A 251 -38.96 -19.05 -21.24
N GLN A 252 -39.35 -18.98 -19.97
CA GLN A 252 -38.90 -19.75 -18.79
C GLN A 252 -37.43 -19.48 -18.36
N ILE A 253 -37.15 -18.93 -17.17
CA ILE A 253 -37.35 -19.57 -15.86
C ILE A 253 -37.58 -18.48 -14.79
N ALA A 254 -38.72 -18.55 -14.12
CA ALA A 254 -38.89 -18.05 -12.76
C ALA A 254 -39.05 -19.27 -11.85
N GLN A 255 -38.02 -19.56 -11.05
CA GLN A 255 -38.07 -20.15 -9.70
C GLN A 255 -36.67 -20.65 -9.31
N THR A 256 -35.94 -19.83 -8.55
CA THR A 256 -35.22 -20.24 -7.32
C THR A 256 -34.90 -18.95 -6.56
N GLN A 257 -35.53 -18.79 -5.40
CA GLN A 257 -35.18 -17.77 -4.42
C GLN A 257 -33.84 -18.14 -3.75
N ALA A 258 -33.10 -17.10 -3.36
CA ALA A 258 -32.14 -17.06 -2.25
C ALA A 258 -30.92 -18.00 -2.33
N VAL A 259 -29.79 -17.48 -2.81
CA VAL A 259 -28.55 -17.28 -2.01
C VAL A 259 -27.80 -16.10 -2.65
N ALA A 260 -27.26 -15.21 -1.83
CA ALA A 260 -26.25 -14.25 -2.24
C ALA A 260 -25.12 -14.92 -3.05
N SER A 261 -24.64 -14.26 -4.10
CA SER A 261 -23.24 -14.41 -4.48
C SER A 261 -22.70 -13.06 -4.92
N GLU A 262 -22.10 -12.38 -3.96
CA GLU A 262 -20.98 -11.48 -4.18
C GLU A 262 -20.00 -12.19 -5.11
N GLN A 263 -19.94 -11.77 -6.37
CA GLN A 263 -18.76 -12.02 -7.18
C GLN A 263 -17.72 -11.01 -6.69
N PRO A 264 -16.64 -11.43 -6.02
CA PRO A 264 -15.63 -10.49 -5.58
C PRO A 264 -14.99 -9.90 -6.84
N GLY A 265 -14.76 -8.58 -6.85
CA GLY A 265 -13.93 -7.96 -7.89
C GLY A 265 -12.62 -8.74 -8.04
N LYS A 266 -12.00 -8.69 -9.23
CA LYS A 266 -10.77 -9.42 -9.58
C LYS A 266 -9.74 -9.45 -8.42
N ASP A 267 -9.61 -8.35 -7.71
CA ASP A 267 -8.73 -8.10 -6.55
C ASP A 267 -9.03 -9.01 -5.34
N ALA A 268 -10.31 -9.25 -5.02
CA ALA A 268 -10.69 -10.08 -3.89
C ALA A 268 -10.54 -11.59 -4.17
N LEU A 269 -10.73 -12.03 -5.42
CA LEU A 269 -10.45 -13.42 -5.82
C LEU A 269 -8.94 -13.71 -5.76
N GLN A 270 -8.12 -12.75 -6.19
CA GLN A 270 -6.66 -12.81 -6.19
C GLN A 270 -6.09 -12.89 -4.76
N PHE A 271 -6.61 -12.04 -3.87
CA PHE A 271 -6.29 -12.08 -2.44
C PHE A 271 -6.65 -13.43 -1.82
N THR A 272 -7.87 -13.93 -2.01
CA THR A 272 -8.31 -15.21 -1.43
C THR A 272 -7.44 -16.37 -1.89
N ARG A 273 -7.11 -16.46 -3.19
CA ARG A 273 -6.20 -17.50 -3.72
C ARG A 273 -4.81 -17.41 -3.09
N SER A 274 -4.30 -16.20 -2.91
CA SER A 274 -2.99 -15.99 -2.31
C SER A 274 -2.98 -16.34 -0.83
N LEU A 275 -4.01 -15.93 -0.10
CA LEU A 275 -4.19 -16.21 1.32
C LEU A 275 -4.34 -17.72 1.59
N GLU A 276 -5.09 -18.43 0.75
CA GLU A 276 -5.20 -19.90 0.83
C GLU A 276 -3.84 -20.59 0.64
N THR A 277 -2.98 -20.05 -0.23
CA THR A 277 -1.63 -20.58 -0.42
C THR A 277 -0.79 -20.38 0.83
N ILE A 278 -0.85 -19.19 1.44
CA ILE A 278 -0.14 -18.88 2.68
C ILE A 278 -0.65 -19.76 3.83
N PHE A 279 -1.97 -19.93 4.00
CA PHE A 279 -2.56 -20.78 5.04
C PHE A 279 -2.22 -22.27 4.91
N LYS A 280 -1.79 -22.75 3.73
CA LYS A 280 -1.25 -24.12 3.60
C LYS A 280 0.16 -24.23 4.18
N HIS A 281 0.90 -23.12 4.19
CA HIS A 281 2.26 -23.05 4.75
C HIS A 281 2.26 -22.71 6.24
N GLU A 282 1.28 -21.92 6.68
CA GLU A 282 1.10 -21.57 8.09
C GLU A 282 0.47 -22.73 8.87
N GLY A 283 1.05 -23.06 10.02
CA GLY A 283 0.58 -24.12 10.91
C GLY A 283 -0.70 -23.74 11.68
N GLY A 284 -1.15 -24.66 12.53
CA GLY A 284 -2.24 -24.42 13.49
C GLY A 284 -1.77 -23.64 14.72
N TYR A 285 -2.60 -23.61 15.77
CA TYR A 285 -2.27 -22.99 17.05
C TYR A 285 -1.00 -23.58 17.66
N VAL A 286 -0.04 -22.72 17.97
CA VAL A 286 1.19 -23.05 18.71
C VAL A 286 1.28 -22.13 19.92
N ASP A 287 1.53 -22.73 21.09
CA ASP A 287 1.72 -22.00 22.34
C ASP A 287 2.87 -22.68 23.10
N HIS A 288 4.05 -22.09 22.99
CA HIS A 288 5.24 -22.59 23.69
C HIS A 288 5.50 -21.73 24.94
N PRO A 289 5.67 -22.34 26.13
CA PRO A 289 5.85 -21.61 27.40
C PRO A 289 7.03 -20.63 27.39
N ASP A 290 8.08 -20.96 26.65
CA ASP A 290 9.33 -20.17 26.56
C ASP A 290 9.39 -19.23 25.34
N ASP A 291 8.31 -19.11 24.53
CA ASP A 291 8.32 -18.25 23.34
C ASP A 291 7.95 -16.79 23.67
N PRO A 292 8.87 -15.81 23.48
CA PRO A 292 8.57 -14.39 23.68
C PRO A 292 7.51 -13.82 22.71
N GLY A 293 7.16 -14.57 21.65
CA GLY A 293 6.06 -14.30 20.73
C GLY A 293 4.67 -14.68 21.27
N GLY A 294 4.61 -15.56 22.28
CA GLY A 294 3.37 -16.05 22.88
C GLY A 294 2.51 -16.92 21.96
N ALA A 295 1.28 -17.18 22.37
CA ALA A 295 0.31 -17.95 21.57
C ALA A 295 0.20 -17.37 20.15
N THR A 296 0.30 -18.25 19.15
CA THR A 296 0.24 -17.91 17.73
C THR A 296 -0.74 -18.84 17.03
N ASN A 297 -1.62 -18.31 16.19
CA ASN A 297 -2.55 -19.09 15.39
C ASN A 297 -2.62 -18.52 13.98
N MET A 298 -2.60 -19.38 12.95
CA MET A 298 -2.57 -18.95 11.54
C MET A 298 -1.46 -17.93 11.22
N GLY A 299 -0.31 -18.04 11.89
CA GLY A 299 0.82 -17.09 11.76
C GLY A 299 0.61 -15.72 12.45
N ILE A 300 -0.54 -15.48 13.08
CA ILE A 300 -0.83 -14.25 13.83
C ILE A 300 -0.49 -14.45 15.30
N THR A 301 0.45 -13.64 15.80
CA THR A 301 0.87 -13.66 17.20
C THR A 301 -0.15 -12.97 18.10
N HIS A 302 -0.13 -13.30 19.40
CA HIS A 302 -0.85 -12.58 20.44
C HIS A 302 -0.70 -11.05 20.34
N LYS A 303 0.52 -10.55 20.10
CA LYS A 303 0.81 -9.11 19.99
C LYS A 303 0.14 -8.49 18.76
N THR A 304 0.17 -9.20 17.63
CA THR A 304 -0.47 -8.74 16.39
C THR A 304 -1.98 -8.68 16.56
N LEU A 305 -2.58 -9.70 17.18
CA LEU A 305 -4.02 -9.73 17.42
C LEU A 305 -4.46 -8.65 18.43
N ALA A 306 -3.68 -8.42 19.50
CA ALA A 306 -3.93 -7.34 20.45
C ALA A 306 -3.89 -5.96 19.79
N ALA A 307 -2.89 -5.73 18.94
CA ALA A 307 -2.78 -4.49 18.19
C ALA A 307 -3.97 -4.29 17.22
N TRP A 308 -4.39 -5.35 16.54
CA TRP A 308 -5.55 -5.34 15.64
C TRP A 308 -6.86 -5.00 16.37
N ARG A 309 -7.12 -5.66 17.50
CA ARG A 309 -8.36 -5.45 18.28
C ARG A 309 -8.33 -4.17 19.13
N GLY A 310 -7.17 -3.51 19.23
CA GLY A 310 -6.97 -2.32 20.07
C GLY A 310 -7.12 -2.57 21.57
N ASN A 311 -7.11 -3.84 22.00
CA ASN A 311 -7.33 -4.26 23.39
C ASN A 311 -6.44 -5.45 23.74
N PRO A 312 -6.12 -5.67 25.03
CA PRO A 312 -5.45 -6.88 25.46
C PRO A 312 -6.26 -8.12 25.07
N VAL A 313 -5.60 -9.12 24.50
CA VAL A 313 -6.22 -10.40 24.13
C VAL A 313 -5.68 -11.52 25.02
N THR A 314 -6.45 -12.59 25.16
CA THR A 314 -6.07 -13.80 25.89
C THR A 314 -5.47 -14.84 24.94
N ARG A 315 -4.96 -15.97 25.48
CA ARG A 315 -4.54 -17.10 24.65
C ARG A 315 -5.72 -17.77 23.96
N ASP A 316 -6.88 -17.80 24.62
CA ASP A 316 -8.11 -18.35 24.06
C ASP A 316 -8.63 -17.48 22.91
N ASP A 317 -8.44 -16.15 22.97
CA ASP A 317 -8.73 -15.27 21.83
C ASP A 317 -7.91 -15.62 20.60
N VAL A 318 -6.61 -15.90 20.78
CA VAL A 318 -5.74 -16.32 19.68
C VAL A 318 -6.15 -17.70 19.16
N ARG A 319 -6.51 -18.62 20.05
CA ARG A 319 -6.98 -19.97 19.69
C ARG A 319 -8.29 -19.95 18.90
N ASN A 320 -9.22 -19.07 19.28
CA ASN A 320 -10.56 -18.98 18.71
C ASN A 320 -10.70 -17.91 17.60
N MET A 321 -9.59 -17.27 17.20
CA MET A 321 -9.58 -16.32 16.07
C MET A 321 -10.11 -17.00 14.80
N SER A 322 -11.04 -16.33 14.13
CA SER A 322 -11.63 -16.86 12.90
C SER A 322 -10.69 -16.69 11.71
N ARG A 323 -10.91 -17.49 10.64
CA ARG A 323 -10.12 -17.37 9.41
C ARG A 323 -10.38 -16.03 8.71
N GLU A 324 -11.58 -15.50 8.84
CA GLU A 324 -12.00 -14.22 8.30
C GLU A 324 -11.26 -13.07 9.01
N GLU A 325 -11.20 -13.09 10.35
CA GLU A 325 -10.44 -12.10 11.12
C GLU A 325 -8.95 -12.17 10.79
N ALA A 326 -8.38 -13.38 10.71
CA ALA A 326 -7.00 -13.55 10.27
C ALA A 326 -6.79 -12.98 8.86
N GLY A 327 -7.73 -13.23 7.93
CA GLY A 327 -7.72 -12.68 6.58
C GLY A 327 -7.67 -11.15 6.55
N GLU A 328 -8.48 -10.47 7.35
CA GLU A 328 -8.45 -9.00 7.43
C GLU A 328 -7.12 -8.48 7.99
N ILE A 329 -6.55 -9.16 8.98
CA ILE A 329 -5.20 -8.82 9.50
C ILE A 329 -4.16 -8.99 8.39
N TYR A 330 -4.22 -10.07 7.63
CA TYR A 330 -3.31 -10.32 6.51
C TYR A 330 -3.45 -9.26 5.41
N ARG A 331 -4.69 -8.90 5.09
CA ARG A 331 -5.01 -7.86 4.10
C ARG A 331 -4.41 -6.52 4.53
N ALA A 332 -4.69 -6.09 5.74
CA ALA A 332 -4.25 -4.79 6.25
C ALA A 332 -2.72 -4.71 6.41
N ASN A 333 -2.11 -5.69 7.08
CA ASN A 333 -0.71 -5.59 7.51
C ASN A 333 0.30 -5.94 6.42
N TYR A 334 -0.10 -6.67 5.39
CA TYR A 334 0.83 -7.18 4.38
C TYR A 334 0.34 -6.90 2.96
N TRP A 335 -0.87 -7.34 2.60
CA TRP A 335 -1.37 -7.22 1.22
C TRP A 335 -1.47 -5.75 0.78
N ASN A 336 -2.14 -4.92 1.58
CA ASN A 336 -2.29 -3.49 1.31
C ASN A 336 -0.96 -2.75 1.45
N ALA A 337 -0.15 -3.11 2.45
CA ALA A 337 1.16 -2.48 2.69
C ALA A 337 2.15 -2.73 1.53
N LEU A 338 1.99 -3.84 0.80
CA LEU A 338 2.77 -4.19 -0.39
C LEU A 338 2.06 -3.82 -1.71
N SER A 339 0.91 -3.14 -1.64
CA SER A 339 0.09 -2.78 -2.80
C SER A 339 -0.18 -3.97 -3.73
N CYS A 340 -0.41 -5.15 -3.16
CA CYS A 340 -0.53 -6.40 -3.91
C CYS A 340 -1.69 -6.38 -4.93
N ASP A 341 -2.79 -5.69 -4.63
CA ASP A 341 -3.91 -5.48 -5.58
C ASP A 341 -3.45 -4.83 -6.90
N ALA A 342 -2.40 -4.01 -6.83
CA ALA A 342 -1.90 -3.28 -7.99
C ALA A 342 -0.81 -4.03 -8.77
N LEU A 343 -0.26 -5.13 -8.22
CA LEU A 343 0.80 -5.91 -8.82
C LEU A 343 0.26 -6.91 -9.87
N PRO A 344 1.10 -7.35 -10.83
CA PRO A 344 0.71 -8.42 -11.75
C PRO A 344 0.36 -9.72 -11.02
N SER A 345 -0.54 -10.52 -11.63
CA SER A 345 -0.89 -11.85 -11.12
C SER A 345 0.36 -12.72 -10.95
N GLY A 346 0.45 -13.45 -9.83
CA GLY A 346 1.59 -14.27 -9.46
C GLY A 346 2.73 -13.48 -8.79
N VAL A 347 2.98 -12.24 -9.21
CA VAL A 347 3.94 -11.34 -8.54
C VAL A 347 3.41 -10.93 -7.16
N ASP A 348 2.13 -10.60 -7.10
CA ASP A 348 1.38 -10.37 -5.85
C ASP A 348 1.58 -11.48 -4.82
N LEU A 349 1.47 -12.75 -5.22
CA LEU A 349 1.60 -13.92 -4.34
C LEU A 349 3.03 -14.06 -3.78
N VAL A 350 4.05 -14.01 -4.63
CA VAL A 350 5.44 -14.19 -4.15
C VAL A 350 5.89 -13.04 -3.24
N VAL A 351 5.44 -11.82 -3.54
CA VAL A 351 5.71 -10.62 -2.74
C VAL A 351 4.98 -10.70 -1.40
N PHE A 352 3.70 -11.07 -1.43
CA PHE A 352 2.87 -11.21 -0.22
C PHE A 352 3.40 -12.30 0.71
N ASP A 353 3.63 -13.52 0.22
CA ASP A 353 4.11 -14.64 1.05
C ASP A 353 5.48 -14.34 1.69
N PHE A 354 6.38 -13.70 0.94
CA PHE A 354 7.66 -13.30 1.50
C PHE A 354 7.54 -12.13 2.47
N GLY A 355 6.59 -11.22 2.26
CA GLY A 355 6.24 -10.15 3.19
C GLY A 355 5.76 -10.69 4.53
N VAL A 356 4.95 -11.75 4.52
CA VAL A 356 4.50 -12.46 5.72
C VAL A 356 5.67 -13.13 6.44
N ASN A 357 6.52 -13.86 5.70
CA ASN A 357 7.58 -14.66 6.33
C ASN A 357 8.82 -13.84 6.75
N ALA A 358 9.13 -12.76 6.03
CA ALA A 358 10.38 -12.00 6.20
C ALA A 358 10.18 -10.48 6.34
N GLY A 359 8.94 -10.01 6.38
CA GLY A 359 8.57 -8.61 6.61
C GLY A 359 8.39 -7.78 5.32
N VAL A 360 7.41 -6.88 5.37
CA VAL A 360 6.97 -5.99 4.26
C VAL A 360 8.15 -5.26 3.61
N SER A 361 8.97 -4.55 4.39
CA SER A 361 10.07 -3.75 3.83
C SER A 361 11.09 -4.59 3.05
N ARG A 362 11.35 -5.83 3.50
CA ARG A 362 12.30 -6.71 2.83
C ARG A 362 11.74 -7.24 1.52
N ALA A 363 10.47 -7.61 1.50
CA ALA A 363 9.79 -8.04 0.28
C ALA A 363 9.72 -6.91 -0.75
N ALA A 364 9.36 -5.70 -0.32
CA ALA A 364 9.36 -4.51 -1.17
C ALA A 364 10.75 -4.23 -1.78
N LYS A 365 11.82 -4.23 -0.98
CA LYS A 365 13.19 -3.99 -1.47
C LYS A 365 13.67 -5.06 -2.44
N LEU A 366 13.28 -6.32 -2.24
CA LEU A 366 13.61 -7.39 -3.19
C LEU A 366 12.90 -7.17 -4.53
N LEU A 367 11.60 -6.83 -4.53
CA LEU A 367 10.87 -6.49 -5.73
C LEU A 367 11.51 -5.29 -6.44
N GLN A 368 11.77 -4.21 -5.71
CA GLN A 368 12.36 -2.98 -6.24
C GLN A 368 13.70 -3.19 -6.91
N ARG A 369 14.54 -4.06 -6.34
CA ARG A 369 15.81 -4.47 -6.95
C ARG A 369 15.61 -5.17 -8.29
N ILE A 370 14.65 -6.08 -8.37
CA ILE A 370 14.35 -6.86 -9.58
C ILE A 370 13.77 -5.96 -10.68
N VAL A 371 12.94 -5.00 -10.31
CA VAL A 371 12.32 -4.07 -11.27
C VAL A 371 13.15 -2.80 -11.50
N HIS A 372 14.37 -2.76 -10.99
CA HIS A 372 15.37 -1.70 -11.18
C HIS A 372 14.92 -0.28 -10.76
N VAL A 373 14.23 -0.19 -9.62
CA VAL A 373 13.87 1.09 -8.99
C VAL A 373 14.58 1.26 -7.63
N GLU A 374 14.43 2.44 -7.02
CA GLU A 374 15.00 2.71 -5.69
C GLU A 374 14.47 1.71 -4.63
N GLN A 375 15.37 1.18 -3.80
CA GLN A 375 15.05 0.20 -2.75
C GLN A 375 14.63 0.88 -1.45
N ASP A 376 13.61 1.74 -1.50
CA ASP A 376 13.08 2.48 -0.35
C ASP A 376 12.24 1.59 0.60
N GLY A 377 11.82 0.41 0.14
CA GLY A 377 10.99 -0.54 0.90
C GLY A 377 9.50 -0.21 0.93
N GLN A 378 9.02 0.66 0.05
CA GLN A 378 7.61 1.01 -0.14
C GLN A 378 7.15 0.68 -1.56
N VAL A 379 6.07 -0.11 -1.69
CA VAL A 379 5.51 -0.43 -3.02
C VAL A 379 4.54 0.67 -3.44
N GLY A 380 5.10 1.76 -3.95
CA GLY A 380 4.37 2.90 -4.52
C GLY A 380 4.14 2.81 -6.04
N PRO A 381 3.54 3.85 -6.65
CA PRO A 381 3.20 3.87 -8.08
C PRO A 381 4.37 3.60 -9.02
N ILE A 382 5.59 4.02 -8.66
CA ILE A 382 6.80 3.77 -9.46
C ILE A 382 7.13 2.27 -9.49
N THR A 383 7.17 1.63 -8.32
CA THR A 383 7.40 0.18 -8.21
C THR A 383 6.33 -0.62 -8.94
N VAL A 384 5.06 -0.24 -8.79
CA VAL A 384 3.93 -0.88 -9.48
C VAL A 384 4.04 -0.73 -11.00
N GLY A 385 4.34 0.48 -11.48
CA GLY A 385 4.51 0.75 -12.91
C GLY A 385 5.66 -0.08 -13.51
N ALA A 386 6.80 -0.13 -12.82
CA ALA A 386 7.95 -0.94 -13.23
C ALA A 386 7.63 -2.44 -13.23
N ALA A 387 6.92 -2.93 -12.20
CA ALA A 387 6.50 -4.33 -12.13
C ALA A 387 5.55 -4.73 -13.27
N LYS A 388 4.69 -3.81 -13.73
CA LYS A 388 3.81 -4.04 -14.90
C LYS A 388 4.54 -4.01 -16.24
N ALA A 389 5.72 -3.39 -16.30
CA ALA A 389 6.50 -3.25 -17.52
C ALA A 389 7.47 -4.42 -17.77
N ILE A 390 7.69 -5.28 -16.78
CA ILE A 390 8.57 -6.44 -16.85
C ILE A 390 7.71 -7.70 -16.88
N ASP A 391 8.18 -8.72 -17.59
CA ASP A 391 7.53 -10.02 -17.65
C ASP A 391 7.32 -10.63 -16.25
N ALA A 392 6.08 -11.04 -15.97
CA ALA A 392 5.69 -11.53 -14.65
C ALA A 392 6.37 -12.87 -14.31
N GLU A 393 6.58 -13.76 -15.28
CA GLU A 393 7.27 -15.03 -15.04
C GLU A 393 8.75 -14.78 -14.67
N HIS A 394 9.38 -13.79 -15.31
CA HIS A 394 10.73 -13.33 -14.94
C HIS A 394 10.77 -12.79 -13.51
N ILE A 395 9.87 -11.88 -13.14
CA ILE A 395 9.81 -11.34 -11.77
C ILE A 395 9.62 -12.47 -10.75
N VAL A 396 8.64 -13.36 -10.96
CA VAL A 396 8.36 -14.48 -10.04
C VAL A 396 9.57 -15.39 -9.88
N SER A 397 10.28 -15.68 -10.97
CA SER A 397 11.49 -16.50 -10.96
C SER A 397 12.63 -15.83 -10.20
N SER A 398 12.97 -14.58 -10.57
CA SER A 398 14.05 -13.81 -9.91
C SER A 398 13.75 -13.52 -8.45
N PHE A 399 12.49 -13.30 -8.10
CA PHE A 399 12.06 -13.07 -6.72
C PHE A 399 12.19 -14.34 -5.89
N SER A 400 11.81 -15.50 -6.45
CA SER A 400 11.99 -16.80 -5.78
C SER A 400 13.47 -17.11 -5.53
N ASP A 401 14.34 -16.81 -6.50
CA ASP A 401 15.77 -17.01 -6.37
C ASP A 401 16.38 -16.05 -5.33
N GLY A 402 16.01 -14.77 -5.35
CA GLY A 402 16.44 -13.78 -4.37
C GLY A 402 15.94 -14.07 -2.94
N ARG A 403 14.74 -14.65 -2.81
CA ARG A 403 14.21 -15.17 -1.55
C ARG A 403 15.06 -16.34 -1.03
N MET A 404 15.43 -17.29 -1.88
CA MET A 404 16.29 -18.40 -1.48
C MET A 404 17.68 -17.92 -1.06
N GLU A 405 18.23 -16.93 -1.74
CA GLU A 405 19.50 -16.31 -1.37
C GLU A 405 19.42 -15.67 0.02
N HIS A 406 18.32 -14.96 0.30
CA HIS A 406 18.08 -14.43 1.64
C HIS A 406 18.06 -15.55 2.70
N TYR A 407 17.32 -16.63 2.48
CA TYR A 407 17.27 -17.72 3.46
C TYR A 407 18.61 -18.41 3.67
N ARG A 408 19.39 -18.64 2.61
CA ARG A 408 20.74 -19.22 2.72
C ARG A 408 21.69 -18.34 3.51
N SER A 409 21.47 -17.02 3.51
CA SER A 409 22.27 -16.08 4.32
C SER A 409 21.96 -16.11 5.83
N LEU A 410 20.85 -16.74 6.25
CA LEU A 410 20.44 -16.78 7.65
C LEU A 410 21.24 -17.84 8.43
N ARG A 411 21.70 -17.49 9.64
CA ARG A 411 22.45 -18.40 10.53
C ARG A 411 21.70 -19.69 10.87
N ILE A 412 20.37 -19.67 10.84
CA ILE A 412 19.49 -20.80 11.15
C ILE A 412 19.14 -21.66 9.91
N TRP A 413 19.80 -21.40 8.77
CA TRP A 413 19.57 -22.10 7.51
C TRP A 413 19.59 -23.62 7.66
N ASP A 414 20.60 -24.20 8.31
CA ASP A 414 20.71 -25.65 8.39
C ASP A 414 19.55 -26.32 9.11
N THR A 415 18.90 -25.61 10.03
CA THR A 415 17.71 -26.08 10.76
C THR A 415 16.46 -26.02 9.88
N PHE A 416 16.25 -24.95 9.11
CA PHE A 416 14.99 -24.67 8.43
C PHE A 416 15.01 -24.84 6.90
N LYS A 417 16.17 -25.15 6.31
CA LYS A 417 16.38 -25.23 4.85
C LYS A 417 15.33 -26.05 4.10
N ASN A 418 14.91 -27.19 4.66
CA ASN A 418 13.93 -28.06 4.01
C ASN A 418 12.54 -27.41 3.95
N GLY A 419 12.15 -26.69 5.00
CA GLY A 419 10.88 -25.94 5.05
C GLY A 419 10.90 -24.76 4.08
N TRP A 420 11.96 -23.95 4.13
CA TRP A 420 12.09 -22.78 3.26
C TRP A 420 12.24 -23.12 1.79
N THR A 421 12.98 -24.17 1.45
CA THR A 421 13.13 -24.64 0.06
C THR A 421 11.78 -25.12 -0.48
N ARG A 422 11.03 -25.90 0.30
CA ARG A 422 9.70 -26.38 -0.08
C ARG A 422 8.70 -25.24 -0.23
N ARG A 423 8.59 -24.34 0.76
CA ARG A 423 7.70 -23.16 0.70
C ARG A 423 7.99 -22.35 -0.55
N THR A 424 9.26 -22.03 -0.82
CA THR A 424 9.64 -21.21 -1.98
C THR A 424 9.31 -21.91 -3.31
N LYS A 425 9.52 -23.22 -3.41
CA LYS A 425 9.15 -23.99 -4.61
C LYS A 425 7.64 -23.98 -4.83
N GLU A 426 6.85 -24.30 -3.81
CA GLU A 426 5.39 -24.37 -3.90
C GLU A 426 4.77 -23.00 -4.21
N THR A 427 5.24 -21.91 -3.57
CA THR A 427 4.77 -20.56 -3.86
C THR A 427 5.12 -20.16 -5.30
N ARG A 428 6.32 -20.51 -5.80
CA ARG A 428 6.71 -20.24 -7.19
C ARG A 428 5.81 -20.98 -8.19
N GLU A 429 5.55 -22.25 -7.95
CA GLU A 429 4.67 -23.07 -8.81
C GLU A 429 3.24 -22.53 -8.84
N ALA A 430 2.70 -22.14 -7.67
CA ALA A 430 1.38 -21.52 -7.56
C ALA A 430 1.32 -20.16 -8.29
N ALA A 431 2.35 -19.31 -8.14
CA ALA A 431 2.43 -18.02 -8.80
C ALA A 431 2.49 -18.15 -10.34
N LEU A 432 3.28 -19.09 -10.85
CA LEU A 432 3.34 -19.37 -12.29
C LEU A 432 2.02 -19.92 -12.83
N ALA A 433 1.29 -20.72 -12.04
CA ALA A 433 -0.05 -21.16 -12.41
C ALA A 433 -1.04 -19.99 -12.46
N MET A 434 -0.94 -19.03 -11.54
CA MET A 434 -1.76 -17.80 -11.53
C MET A 434 -1.49 -16.88 -12.73
N ILE A 435 -0.28 -16.90 -13.29
CA ILE A 435 0.06 -16.14 -14.51
C ILE A 435 -0.59 -16.76 -15.76
N ARG A 436 -0.77 -18.09 -15.76
CA ARG A 436 -1.28 -18.86 -16.92
C ARG A 436 -2.79 -19.05 -16.95
N ALA A 437 -3.46 -18.78 -15.83
CA ALA A 437 -4.90 -18.86 -15.66
C ALA A 437 -5.59 -17.57 -16.12
#